data_AF-A0A6B3CWT2-F1
#
_entry.id   AF-A0A6B3CWT2-F1
#
_cell.length_a   1.000
_cell.length_b   1.000
_cell.length_c   1.000
_cell.angle_alpha   90.00
_cell.angle_beta   90.00
_cell.angle_gamma   90.00
#
_symmetry.space_group_name_H-M   'P 1'
#
loop_
_entity.id
_entity.type
_entity.pdbx_description
1 polymer ?
#
loop_
_entity_poly.entity_id
_entity_poly.type
_entity_poly.pdbx_seq_one_letter_code
_entity_poly.pdbx_strand_id
1 'polypeptide(L)' 'QGRLDLGKFVTETIRLDEVEQAFDRMHAGDVLRSVVVL' A
#
# COMPACT_ATOMS: atom_id res chain seq x y z
N GLN A 1 3.58 26.51 1.02
CA GLN A 1 2.58 25.80 0.20
C GLN A 1 3.21 24.47 -0.23
N GLY A 2 2.72 23.27 0.03
CA GLY A 2 1.74 22.67 0.94
C GLY A 2 2.13 21.17 0.98
N ARG A 3 2.05 20.51 2.14
CA ARG A 3 2.46 19.09 2.25
C ARG A 3 1.41 18.22 1.55
N LEU A 4 1.82 17.46 0.53
CA LEU A 4 0.96 16.47 -0.12
C LEU A 4 0.50 15.46 0.94
N ASP A 5 -0.81 15.27 1.05
CA ASP A 5 -1.39 14.26 1.94
C ASP A 5 -1.29 12.89 1.28
N LEU A 6 -0.12 12.27 1.40
CA LEU A 6 0.18 10.97 0.84
C LEU A 6 -0.66 9.84 1.46
N GLY A 7 -1.26 10.08 2.63
CA GLY A 7 -2.14 9.11 3.30
C GLY A 7 -3.37 8.78 2.48
N LYS A 8 -3.90 9.74 1.71
CA LYS A 8 -5.09 9.54 0.85
C LYS A 8 -4.88 8.53 -0.28
N PHE A 9 -3.63 8.22 -0.61
CA PHE A 9 -3.32 7.24 -1.66
C PHE A 9 -3.21 5.82 -1.12
N VAL A 10 -3.16 5.63 0.21
CA VAL A 10 -3.11 4.31 0.82
C VAL A 10 -4.45 3.61 0.59
N THR A 11 -4.40 2.52 -0.15
CA THR A 11 -5.57 1.67 -0.47
C THR A 11 -5.52 0.35 0.28
N GLU A 12 -4.37 0.02 0.86
CA GLU A 12 -4.15 -1.20 1.61
C GLU A 12 -3.13 -0.98 2.74
N THR A 13 -3.35 -1.63 3.88
CA THR A 13 -2.39 -1.72 4.98
C THR A 13 -2.09 -3.19 5.24
N ILE A 14 -0.82 -3.54 5.29
CA ILE A 14 -0.35 -4.93 5.42
C ILE A 14 0.63 -5.06 6.58
N ARG A 15 0.74 -6.27 7.11
CA ARG A 15 1.82 -6.64 8.01
C ARG A 15 3.07 -7.04 7.22
N LEU A 16 4.22 -7.10 7.91
CA LEU A 16 5.49 -7.42 7.27
C LEU A 16 5.52 -8.82 6.65
N ASP A 17 4.78 -9.77 7.21
CA ASP A 17 4.66 -11.15 6.71
C ASP A 17 3.75 -11.29 5.48
N GLU A 18 3.02 -10.23 5.11
CA GLU A 18 2.05 -10.23 4.01
C GLU A 18 2.59 -9.57 2.72
N VAL A 19 3.87 -9.19 2.73
CA VAL A 19 4.50 -8.40 1.64
C VAL A 19 4.44 -9.12 0.29
N GLU A 20 4.72 -10.42 0.23
CA GLU A 20 4.67 -11.19 -1.02
C GLU A 20 3.27 -11.17 -1.64
N GLN A 21 2.23 -11.37 -0.82
CA GLN A 21 0.85 -11.35 -1.31
C GLN A 21 0.42 -9.95 -1.77
N ALA A 22 0.96 -8.90 -1.16
CA ALA A 22 0.71 -7.53 -1.60
C ALA A 22 1.31 -7.27 -2.99
N PHE A 23 2.47 -7.85 -3.31
CA PHE A 23 3.05 -7.77 -4.66
C PHE A 23 2.17 -8.41 -5.72
N ASP A 24 1.57 -9.57 -5.44
CA ASP A 24 0.63 -10.22 -6.37
C ASP A 24 -0.56 -9.31 -6.68
N ARG A 25 -1.15 -8.67 -5.65
CA ARG A 25 -2.28 -7.74 -5.81
C ARG A 25 -1.87 -6.46 -6.55
N MET A 26 -0.66 -5.94 -6.30
CA MET A 26 -0.13 -4.80 -7.07
C MET A 26 0.07 -5.15 -8.54
N HIS A 27 0.56 -6.36 -8.84
CA HIS A 27 0.74 -6.82 -10.21
C HIS A 27 -0.59 -7.02 -10.95
N ALA A 28 -1.61 -7.52 -10.24
CA ALA A 28 -2.97 -7.62 -10.76
C ALA A 28 -3.66 -6.26 -10.97
N GLY A 29 -3.15 -5.19 -10.36
CA GLY A 29 -3.74 -3.85 -10.40
C GLY A 29 -4.88 -3.64 -9.41
N ASP A 30 -5.07 -4.55 -8.45
CA ASP A 30 -6.12 -4.48 -7.43
C ASP A 30 -5.82 -3.43 -6.35
N VAL A 31 -4.54 -3.08 -6.19
CA VAL A 31 -4.05 -2.16 -5.16
C VAL A 31 -3.21 -1.05 -5.80
N LEU A 32 -3.50 0.19 -5.41
CA LEU A 32 -2.75 1.36 -5.86
C LEU A 32 -1.52 1.62 -4.98
N ARG A 33 -1.64 1.40 -3.67
CA ARG A 33 -0.57 1.62 -2.69
C ARG A 33 -0.84 0.86 -1.40
N SER A 34 0.06 -0.07 -1.09
CA SER A 34 0.12 -0.73 0.22
C SER A 34 1.14 -0.03 1.11
N VAL A 35 0.88 0.00 2.41
CA VAL A 35 1.86 0.41 3.44
C VAL A 35 2.03 -0.70 4.46
N VAL A 36 3.28 -0.93 4.88
CA VAL A 36 3.62 -1.92 5.89
C VAL A 36 3.54 -1.26 7.27
N VAL A 37 2.87 -1.91 8.20
CA VAL A 37 2.82 -1.53 9.62
C VAL A 37 3.41 -2.64 10.49
N LEU A 38 4.01 -2.25 11.61
CA LEU A 38 4.62 -3.14 12.61
C LEU A 38 3.62 -3.53 13.70
#